data_AF-A0A7D9IYJ2-F1
#
_entry.id   AF-A0A7D9IYJ2-F1
#
_cell.length_a   1.000
_cell.length_b   1.000
_cell.length_c   1.000
_cell.angle_alpha   90.00
_cell.angle_beta   90.00
_cell.angle_gamma   90.00
#
_symmetry.space_group_name_H-M   'P 1'
#
loop_
_entity.id
_entity.type
_entity.pdbx_description
1 polymer ?
#
loop_
_entity_poly.entity_id
_entity_poly.type
_entity_poly.pdbx_seq_one_letter_code
_entity_poly.pdbx_strand_id
1 'polypeptide(L)'
;MARHIDRLLRRHIDRLFWTYSIEWHFNPPAASHAGGVWERMIRLIRKMLCSILGNQLVNDETLLTVITEVEKILNDRPLTGVTNDPNDLDPLTPSQLLLKTT
;
A
#
# COMPACT_ATOMS: atom_id res chain seq x y z
N MET A 1 29.12 -3.64 13.35
CA MET A 1 27.92 -2.88 13.78
C MET A 1 26.67 -3.24 12.96
N ALA A 2 26.66 -3.13 11.62
CA ALA A 2 25.48 -3.42 10.78
C ALA A 2 24.83 -4.81 10.99
N ARG A 3 25.62 -5.89 11.08
CA ARG A 3 25.13 -7.27 11.34
C ARG A 3 24.47 -7.49 12.71
N HIS A 4 24.66 -6.57 13.65
CA HIS A 4 24.03 -6.63 14.96
C HIS A 4 22.67 -5.96 14.93
N ILE A 5 22.58 -4.80 14.27
CA ILE A 5 21.32 -4.07 14.05
C ILE A 5 20.34 -4.94 13.25
N ASP A 6 20.80 -5.59 12.17
CA ASP A 6 19.98 -6.53 11.38
C ASP A 6 19.39 -7.68 12.21
N ARG A 7 20.18 -8.22 13.15
CA ARG A 7 19.73 -9.31 14.01
C ARG A 7 18.70 -8.85 15.03
N LEU A 8 18.86 -7.64 15.57
CA LEU A 8 17.88 -7.05 16.48
C LEU A 8 16.57 -6.73 15.74
N LEU A 9 16.67 -6.20 14.52
CA LEU A 9 15.51 -5.88 13.69
C LEU A 9 14.72 -7.14 13.33
N ARG A 10 15.41 -8.21 12.90
CA ARG A 10 14.78 -9.52 12.62
C ARG A 10 14.07 -10.07 13.85
N ARG A 11 14.73 -10.10 15.01
CA ARG A 11 14.12 -10.57 16.26
C ARG A 11 12.89 -9.76 16.66
N HIS A 12 12.90 -8.46 16.42
CA HIS A 12 11.76 -7.60 16.71
C HIS A 12 10.59 -7.92 15.78
N ILE A 13 10.86 -8.04 14.48
CA ILE A 13 9.88 -8.41 13.46
C ILE A 13 9.28 -9.80 13.74
N ASP A 14 10.13 -10.80 14.04
CA ASP A 14 9.68 -12.16 14.37
C ASP A 14 8.75 -12.17 15.59
N ARG A 15 9.06 -11.35 16.60
CA ARG A 15 8.23 -11.20 17.80
C ARG A 15 6.87 -10.58 17.46
N LEU A 16 6.85 -9.54 16.61
CA LEU A 16 5.60 -8.93 16.16
C LEU A 16 4.75 -9.94 15.38
N PHE A 17 5.35 -10.69 14.46
CA PHE A 17 4.63 -11.71 13.70
C PHE A 17 4.01 -12.75 14.60
N TRP A 18 4.73 -13.19 15.64
CA TRP A 18 4.21 -14.13 16.61
C TRP A 18 3.05 -13.54 17.43
N THR A 19 3.20 -12.30 17.93
CA THR A 19 2.17 -11.63 18.73
C THR A 19 0.86 -11.43 17.95
N TYR A 20 0.94 -11.10 16.67
CA TYR A 20 -0.24 -10.85 15.84
C TYR A 20 -0.67 -12.06 15.00
N SER A 21 -0.08 -13.24 15.23
CA SER A 21 -0.34 -14.46 14.44
C SER A 21 -0.21 -14.23 12.92
N ILE A 22 0.78 -13.43 12.51
CA ILE A 22 1.07 -13.13 11.12
C ILE A 22 2.03 -14.19 10.57
N GLU A 23 1.63 -14.86 9.50
CA GLU A 23 2.51 -15.76 8.77
C GLU A 23 3.26 -14.98 7.67
N TRP A 24 4.59 -15.03 7.71
CA TRP A 24 5.42 -14.34 6.73
C TRP A 24 5.81 -15.27 5.58
N HIS A 25 5.42 -14.90 4.36
CA HIS A 25 5.72 -15.65 3.14
C HIS A 25 6.67 -14.85 2.25
N PHE A 26 7.82 -15.45 1.90
CA PHE A 26 8.72 -14.87 0.90
C PHE A 26 8.28 -15.28 -0.50
N ASN A 27 8.41 -14.36 -1.46
CA ASN A 27 8.25 -14.71 -2.87
C ASN A 27 9.27 -15.80 -3.24
N PRO A 28 8.86 -16.86 -3.97
CA PRO A 28 9.79 -17.87 -4.45
C PRO A 28 10.93 -17.23 -5.25
N PRO A 29 12.17 -17.73 -5.12
CA PRO A 29 13.28 -17.23 -5.92
C PRO A 29 12.95 -17.35 -7.42
N ALA A 30 13.28 -16.31 -8.18
CA ALA A 30 12.98 -16.17 -9.61
C ALA A 30 11.48 -16.07 -10.02
N ALA A 31 10.54 -16.05 -9.07
CA ALA A 31 9.12 -15.79 -9.37
C ALA A 31 8.80 -14.29 -9.32
N SER A 32 9.35 -13.50 -10.26
CA SER A 32 9.13 -12.05 -10.32
C SER A 32 7.64 -11.67 -10.43
N HIS A 33 6.82 -12.51 -11.05
CA HIS A 33 5.37 -12.32 -11.17
C HIS A 33 4.64 -12.34 -9.82
N ALA A 34 5.17 -13.00 -8.78
CA ALA A 34 4.57 -13.03 -7.45
C ALA A 34 4.54 -11.63 -6.79
N GLY A 35 5.46 -10.75 -7.17
CA GLY A 35 5.50 -9.35 -6.72
C GLY A 35 4.66 -8.39 -7.57
N GLY A 36 4.05 -8.83 -8.67
CA GLY A 36 3.52 -7.95 -9.70
C GLY A 36 2.40 -7.00 -9.22
N VAL A 37 1.59 -7.43 -8.26
CA VAL A 37 0.53 -6.57 -7.66
C VAL A 37 1.17 -5.42 -6.88
N TRP A 38 2.16 -5.71 -6.05
CA TRP A 38 2.89 -4.71 -5.27
C TRP A 38 3.64 -3.74 -6.16
N GLU A 39 4.33 -4.24 -7.18
CA GLU A 39 5.05 -3.41 -8.16
C GLU A 39 4.11 -2.47 -8.92
N ARG A 40 2.93 -2.96 -9.30
CA ARG A 40 1.89 -2.14 -9.93
C ARG A 40 1.41 -1.03 -9.01
N MET A 41 1.20 -1.33 -7.71
CA MET A 41 0.82 -0.32 -6.71
C MET A 41 1.92 0.73 -6.51
N ILE A 42 3.17 0.30 -6.39
CA ILE A 42 4.33 1.22 -6.29
C ILE A 42 4.40 2.15 -7.51
N ARG A 43 4.18 1.61 -8.72
CA ARG A 43 4.16 2.41 -9.94
C ARG A 43 3.02 3.43 -9.93
N LEU A 44 1.85 3.07 -9.42
CA LEU A 44 0.69 3.96 -9.33
C LEU A 44 0.90 5.08 -8.30
N ILE A 45 1.39 4.75 -7.10
CA ILE A 45 1.76 5.71 -6.06
C ILE A 45 2.74 6.74 -6.62
N ARG A 46 3.84 6.27 -7.23
CA ARG A 46 4.85 7.14 -7.84
C ARG A 46 4.27 8.04 -8.92
N LYS A 47 3.35 7.54 -9.76
CA LYS A 47 2.69 8.35 -10.79
C LYS A 47 1.88 9.49 -10.16
N MET A 48 1.13 9.22 -9.09
CA MET A 48 0.35 10.26 -8.41
C MET A 48 1.24 11.26 -7.70
N LEU A 49 2.28 10.80 -6.99
CA LEU A 49 3.26 11.68 -6.34
C LEU A 49 3.93 12.61 -7.36
N CYS A 50 4.39 12.09 -8.50
CA CYS A 50 4.96 12.91 -9.57
C CYS A 50 3.93 13.89 -10.17
N SER A 51 2.65 13.50 -10.24
CA SER A 51 1.60 14.40 -10.73
C SER A 51 1.27 15.53 -9.78
N ILE A 52 1.39 15.31 -8.46
CA ILE A 52 1.07 16.30 -7.43
C ILE A 52 2.26 17.22 -7.16
N LEU A 53 3.46 16.63 -6.99
CA LEU A 53 4.67 17.35 -6.56
C LEU A 53 5.52 17.85 -7.73
N GLY A 54 5.40 17.24 -8.91
CA GLY A 54 6.28 17.53 -10.04
C GLY A 54 7.76 17.36 -9.66
N ASN A 55 8.53 18.43 -9.83
CA ASN A 55 9.97 18.50 -9.51
C ASN A 55 10.27 19.28 -8.21
N GLN A 56 9.26 19.50 -7.36
CA GLN A 56 9.46 20.27 -6.12
C GLN A 56 10.25 19.48 -5.09
N LEU A 57 11.19 20.15 -4.42
CA LEU A 57 11.79 19.65 -3.18
C LEU A 57 10.84 19.96 -2.03
N VAL A 58 10.40 18.91 -1.34
CA VAL A 58 9.46 19.00 -0.22
C VAL A 58 10.14 18.53 1.07
N ASN A 59 9.68 19.06 2.20
CA ASN A 59 10.08 18.57 3.51
C ASN A 59 9.27 17.33 3.91
N ASP A 60 9.68 16.68 5.00
CA ASP A 60 9.07 15.43 5.47
C ASP A 60 7.58 15.59 5.80
N GLU A 61 7.18 16.73 6.37
CA GLU A 61 5.78 17.02 6.70
C GLU A 61 4.91 17.09 5.45
N THR A 62 5.34 17.85 4.44
CA THR A 62 4.62 17.96 3.17
C THR A 62 4.57 16.62 2.46
N LEU A 63 5.67 15.87 2.45
CA LEU A 63 5.70 14.54 1.85
C LEU A 63 4.72 13.59 2.54
N LEU A 64 4.66 13.60 3.87
CA LEU A 64 3.74 12.78 4.65
C LEU A 64 2.28 13.13 4.32
N THR A 65 1.94 14.42 4.28
CA THR A 65 0.60 14.87 3.89
C THR A 65 0.23 14.38 2.50
N VAL A 66 1.11 14.58 1.52
CA VAL A 66 0.84 14.18 0.13
C VAL A 66 0.71 12.67 -0.01
N ILE A 67 1.56 11.89 0.68
CA ILE A 67 1.43 10.42 0.69
C ILE A 67 0.10 9.99 1.30
N THR A 68 -0.37 10.67 2.35
CA THR A 68 -1.65 10.36 3.02
C THR A 68 -2.83 10.60 2.07
N GLU A 69 -2.80 11.69 1.30
CA GLU A 69 -3.81 11.96 0.27
C GLU A 69 -3.76 10.92 -0.87
N VAL A 70 -2.57 10.54 -1.30
CA VAL A 70 -2.36 9.50 -2.32
C VAL A 70 -2.86 8.13 -1.84
N GLU A 71 -2.64 7.79 -0.57
CA GLU A 71 -3.18 6.58 0.06
C GLU A 71 -4.71 6.59 0.05
N LYS A 72 -5.33 7.71 0.44
CA LYS A 72 -6.78 7.86 0.42
C LYS A 72 -7.35 7.65 -0.99
N ILE A 73 -6.78 8.30 -2.01
CA ILE A 73 -7.20 8.13 -3.40
C ILE A 73 -7.11 6.67 -3.86
N LEU A 74 -6.05 5.96 -3.46
CA LEU A 74 -5.90 4.53 -3.78
C LEU A 74 -6.94 3.67 -3.08
N ASN A 75 -7.21 3.96 -1.82
CA ASN A 75 -8.15 3.21 -1.00
C ASN A 75 -9.61 3.45 -1.40
N ASP A 76 -9.93 4.59 -2.00
CA ASP A 76 -11.27 4.91 -2.50
C ASP A 76 -11.44 4.58 -4.00
N ARG A 77 -10.40 4.03 -4.65
CA ARG A 77 -10.46 3.65 -6.06
C ARG A 77 -11.43 2.46 -6.27
N PRO A 78 -12.34 2.53 -7.26
CA PRO A 78 -13.18 1.40 -7.67
C PRO A 78 -12.37 0.13 -8.02
N LEU A 79 -12.74 -0.98 -7.40
CA LEU A 79 -12.32 -2.35 -7.74
C LEU A 79 -13.29 -3.01 -8.72
N THR A 80 -14.57 -2.63 -8.66
CA THR A 80 -15.62 -3.08 -9.60
C THR A 80 -15.93 -2.00 -10.64
N GLY A 81 -16.73 -2.37 -11.65
CA GLY A 81 -17.19 -1.43 -12.66
C GLY A 81 -17.97 -0.27 -12.04
N VAL A 82 -17.73 0.93 -12.54
CA VAL A 82 -18.53 2.11 -12.22
C VAL A 82 -19.65 2.20 -13.25
N THR A 83 -20.86 2.40 -12.78
CA THR A 83 -22.10 2.49 -13.56
C THR A 83 -22.71 3.88 -13.40
N ASN A 84 -23.48 4.29 -14.40
CA ASN A 84 -24.22 5.55 -14.36
C ASN A 84 -25.71 5.33 -14.02
N ASP A 85 -26.13 4.08 -13.81
CA ASP A 85 -27.50 3.77 -13.37
C ASP A 85 -27.65 4.13 -11.89
N PRO A 86 -28.57 5.03 -11.50
CA PRO A 86 -28.79 5.38 -10.11
C PRO A 86 -29.39 4.24 -9.26
N ASN A 87 -29.86 3.15 -9.88
CA ASN A 87 -30.37 1.97 -9.16
C ASN A 87 -29.30 0.92 -8.88
N ASP A 88 -28.12 1.04 -9.49
CA ASP A 88 -27.03 0.11 -9.25
C ASP A 88 -26.32 0.41 -7.92
N LEU A 89 -25.60 -0.59 -7.41
CA LEU A 89 -24.79 -0.45 -6.21
C LEU A 89 -23.53 0.38 -6.48
N ASP A 90 -23.09 1.10 -5.45
CA ASP A 90 -21.80 1.78 -5.46
C ASP A 90 -20.66 0.79 -5.74
N PRO A 91 -19.62 1.22 -6.46
CA PRO A 91 -18.48 0.36 -6.76
C PRO A 91 -17.76 -0.04 -5.46
N LEU A 92 -17.36 -1.30 -5.38
CA LEU A 92 -16.54 -1.81 -4.28
C LEU A 92 -15.16 -1.14 -4.31
N THR A 93 -14.69 -0.65 -3.16
CA THR A 93 -13.39 0.00 -2.99
C THR A 93 -12.53 -0.75 -1.97
N PRO A 94 -11.19 -0.60 -1.99
CA PRO A 94 -10.35 -1.17 -0.93
C PRO A 94 -10.73 -0.70 0.47
N SER A 95 -11.11 0.56 0.66
CA SER A 95 -11.49 1.11 1.96
C SER A 95 -12.71 0.38 2.55
N GLN A 96 -13.72 0.07 1.73
CA GLN A 96 -14.86 -0.75 2.14
C GLN A 96 -14.44 -2.16 2.61
N LEU A 97 -13.46 -2.78 1.96
CA LEU A 97 -12.93 -4.09 2.36
C LEU A 97 -12.12 -4.02 3.67
N LEU A 98 -11.31 -2.98 3.84
CA LEU A 98 -10.44 -2.81 5.00
C LEU A 98 -11.21 -2.44 6.27
N LEU A 99 -12.21 -1.56 6.14
CA LEU A 99 -12.99 -1.06 7.27
C LEU A 99 -14.16 -1.97 7.66
N LYS A 100 -14.46 -3.00 6.85
CA LYS A 100 -15.61 -3.90 7.02
C LYS A 100 -16.93 -3.16 7.23
N THR A 101 -17.09 -2.00 6.61
CA THR A 101 -18.35 -1.28 6.61
C THR A 101 -19.21 -1.88 5.50
N THR A 102 -20.07 -2.83 5.88
CA THR A 102 -21.16 -3.38 5.07
C THR A 102 -22.47 -3.04 5.75
#